data_AF-A0A3N5RNQ7-F1
#
_entry.id   AF-A0A3N5RNQ7-F1
#
_cell.length_a   1.000
_cell.length_b   1.000
_cell.length_c   1.000
_cell.angle_alpha   90.00
_cell.angle_beta   90.00
_cell.angle_gamma   90.00
#
_symmetry.space_group_name_H-M   'P 1'
#
loop_
_entity.id
_entity.type
_entity.pdbx_description
1 polymer ?
#
loop_
_entity_poly.entity_id
_entity_poly.type
_entity_poly.pdbx_seq_one_letter_code
_entity_poly.pdbx_strand_id
1 'polypeptide(L)'
;MSIDPYRDYTYEEQLHLDLHELFENGIRTPDGAMRPELQGVGAAAAAIQAQKIPLPMFGLMLTNANEKTLLGARRHPEDLLEELDKRGHTRFADVIRSGIAACQNDEDYRTLVRWLGMVRNLMVIRSRSAAKPGE
;
A
#
# COMPACT_ATOMS: atom_id res chain seq x y z
N MET A 1 4.99 -9.68 -12.74
CA MET A 1 3.87 -10.28 -13.51
C MET A 1 2.85 -9.19 -13.56
N SER A 2 2.58 -8.66 -14.76
CA SER A 2 1.62 -7.56 -14.95
C SER A 2 0.33 -7.81 -14.20
N ILE A 3 -0.06 -6.87 -13.35
CA ILE A 3 -1.30 -6.94 -12.59
C ILE A 3 -2.47 -6.62 -13.53
N ASP A 4 -3.36 -7.59 -13.74
CA ASP A 4 -4.63 -7.46 -14.46
C ASP A 4 -5.75 -7.22 -13.43
N PRO A 5 -6.36 -6.03 -13.38
CA PRO A 5 -7.37 -5.71 -12.37
C PRO A 5 -8.67 -6.52 -12.53
N TYR A 6 -8.87 -7.20 -13.66
CA TYR A 6 -10.09 -7.95 -13.97
C TYR A 6 -9.94 -9.46 -13.81
N ARG A 7 -8.76 -9.91 -13.38
CA ARG A 7 -8.47 -11.33 -13.15
C ARG A 7 -8.54 -11.67 -11.66
N ASP A 8 -9.14 -12.82 -11.36
CA ASP A 8 -9.05 -13.41 -10.02
C ASP A 8 -7.68 -14.07 -9.82
N TYR A 9 -6.96 -13.63 -8.78
CA TYR A 9 -5.68 -14.20 -8.38
C TYR A 9 -5.84 -15.05 -7.12
N THR A 10 -5.20 -16.22 -7.12
CA THR A 10 -5.05 -17.04 -5.92
C THR A 10 -4.17 -16.34 -4.88
N TYR A 11 -4.22 -16.82 -3.63
CA TYR A 11 -3.36 -16.31 -2.55
C TYR A 11 -1.86 -16.42 -2.90
N GLU A 12 -1.44 -17.56 -3.45
CA GLU A 12 -0.05 -17.78 -3.87
C GLU A 12 0.36 -16.83 -5.00
N GLU A 13 -0.52 -16.56 -5.96
CA GLU A 13 -0.21 -15.58 -7.00
C GLU A 13 -0.08 -14.16 -6.42
N GLN A 14 -0.99 -13.75 -5.52
CA GLN A 14 -0.94 -12.43 -4.87
C GLN A 14 0.33 -12.22 -4.03
N LEU A 15 0.91 -13.28 -3.46
CA LEU A 15 2.21 -13.22 -2.76
C LEU A 15 3.39 -12.85 -3.67
N HIS A 16 3.28 -13.18 -4.97
CA HIS A 16 4.36 -13.03 -5.94
C HIS A 16 4.11 -11.90 -6.94
N LEU A 17 2.98 -11.19 -6.85
CA LEU A 17 2.74 -9.99 -7.65
C LEU A 17 3.79 -8.92 -7.35
N ASP A 18 4.25 -8.26 -8.42
CA ASP A 18 5.14 -7.12 -8.30
C ASP A 18 4.31 -5.87 -8.03
N LEU A 19 4.33 -5.41 -6.78
CA LEU A 19 3.54 -4.26 -6.37
C LEU A 19 4.14 -2.93 -6.86
N HIS A 20 5.37 -2.92 -7.39
CA HIS A 20 5.94 -1.71 -7.99
C HIS A 20 5.25 -1.37 -9.32
N GLU A 21 4.85 -2.39 -10.09
CA GLU A 21 4.12 -2.24 -11.36
C GLU A 21 2.80 -1.46 -11.19
N LEU A 22 2.18 -1.51 -9.99
CA LEU A 22 0.97 -0.76 -9.66
C LEU A 22 1.11 0.74 -9.92
N PHE A 23 2.31 1.29 -9.74
CA PHE A 23 2.58 2.71 -9.73
C PHE A 23 3.20 3.25 -11.03
N GLU A 24 3.53 2.39 -12.00
CA GLU A 24 4.18 2.79 -13.26
C GLU A 24 3.38 3.83 -14.05
N ASN A 25 2.05 3.73 -13.99
CA ASN A 25 1.13 4.62 -14.71
C ASN A 25 0.48 5.65 -13.78
N GLY A 26 1.12 5.96 -12.64
CA GLY A 26 0.60 6.91 -11.65
C GLY A 26 -0.49 6.34 -10.76
N ILE A 27 -1.09 7.23 -9.96
CA ILE A 27 -2.05 6.86 -8.89
C ILE A 27 -3.51 6.96 -9.34
N ARG A 28 -3.82 7.93 -10.21
CA ARG A 28 -5.18 8.26 -10.60
C ARG A 28 -5.39 8.15 -12.10
N THR A 29 -6.62 7.85 -12.49
CA THR A 29 -7.10 7.92 -13.86
C THR A 29 -7.21 9.38 -14.33
N PRO A 30 -7.36 9.65 -15.63
CA PRO A 30 -7.51 11.01 -16.15
C PRO A 30 -8.71 11.80 -15.58
N ASP A 31 -9.78 11.10 -15.19
CA ASP A 31 -10.96 11.65 -14.51
C ASP A 31 -10.75 11.85 -12.99
N GLY A 32 -9.58 11.51 -12.47
CA GLY A 32 -9.18 11.76 -11.08
C GLY A 32 -9.61 10.68 -10.08
N ALA A 33 -10.15 9.55 -10.54
CA ALA A 33 -10.42 8.40 -9.68
C ALA A 33 -9.13 7.62 -9.38
N MET A 34 -9.07 6.85 -8.30
CA MET A 34 -7.96 5.93 -8.06
C MET A 34 -7.92 4.88 -9.18
N ARG A 35 -6.73 4.56 -9.69
CA ARG A 35 -6.60 3.54 -10.74
C ARG A 35 -7.14 2.16 -10.30
N PRO A 36 -7.88 1.43 -11.15
CA PRO A 36 -8.48 0.14 -10.79
C PRO A 36 -7.49 -0.91 -10.29
N GLU A 37 -6.26 -0.93 -10.81
CA GLU A 37 -5.19 -1.85 -10.46
C GLU A 37 -4.73 -1.69 -9.01
N LEU A 38 -4.79 -0.45 -8.49
CA LEU A 38 -4.53 -0.17 -7.08
C LEU A 38 -5.68 -0.65 -6.19
N GLN A 39 -6.90 -0.66 -6.72
CA GLN A 39 -8.08 -1.14 -6.01
C GLN A 39 -8.16 -2.67 -6.07
N GLY A 40 -9.05 -3.26 -5.25
CA GLY A 40 -9.30 -4.71 -5.28
C GLY A 40 -8.03 -5.55 -5.10
N VAL A 41 -7.56 -6.17 -6.19
CA VAL A 41 -6.38 -7.06 -6.25
C VAL A 41 -5.11 -6.36 -5.76
N GLY A 42 -4.83 -5.11 -6.18
CA GLY A 42 -3.60 -4.42 -5.76
C GLY A 42 -3.54 -4.18 -4.26
N ALA A 43 -4.64 -3.68 -3.68
CA ALA A 43 -4.76 -3.51 -2.23
C ALA A 43 -4.76 -4.85 -1.48
N ALA A 44 -5.38 -5.89 -2.04
CA ALA A 44 -5.42 -7.23 -1.44
C ALA A 44 -4.05 -7.89 -1.42
N ALA A 45 -3.29 -7.82 -2.51
CA ALA A 45 -1.94 -8.34 -2.63
C ALA A 45 -0.98 -7.57 -1.71
N ALA A 46 -1.07 -6.24 -1.68
CA ALA A 46 -0.32 -5.41 -0.74
C ALA A 46 -0.59 -5.81 0.72
N ALA A 47 -1.85 -6.06 1.09
CA ALA A 47 -2.20 -6.49 2.44
C ALA A 47 -1.65 -7.89 2.79
N ILE A 48 -1.62 -8.81 1.83
CA ILE A 48 -1.00 -10.14 2.01
C ILE A 48 0.51 -9.99 2.21
N GLN A 49 1.18 -9.24 1.34
CA GLN A 49 2.63 -9.05 1.41
C GLN A 49 3.05 -8.25 2.65
N ALA A 50 2.18 -7.36 3.16
CA ALA A 50 2.36 -6.61 4.39
C ALA A 50 2.03 -7.39 5.68
N GLN A 51 1.54 -8.63 5.62
CA GLN A 51 0.94 -9.32 6.78
C GLN A 51 1.85 -9.45 8.03
N LYS A 52 3.17 -9.41 7.84
CA LYS A 52 4.15 -9.49 8.94
C LYS A 52 4.42 -8.13 9.60
N ILE A 53 3.89 -7.04 9.05
CA ILE A 53 4.02 -5.70 9.60
C ILE A 53 2.99 -5.53 10.73
N PRO A 54 3.40 -5.16 11.95
CA PRO A 54 2.46 -4.92 13.04
C PRO A 54 1.45 -3.81 12.70
N LEU A 55 0.17 -4.06 12.94
CA LEU A 55 -0.90 -3.07 12.70
C LEU A 55 -0.67 -1.70 13.38
N PRO A 56 -0.15 -1.62 14.62
CA PRO A 56 0.16 -0.32 15.24
C PRO A 56 1.24 0.46 14.49
N MET A 57 2.24 -0.23 13.92
CA MET A 57 3.30 0.40 13.12
C MET A 57 2.73 0.97 11.83
N PHE A 58 1.92 0.18 11.11
CA PHE A 58 1.25 0.66 9.90
C PHE A 58 0.33 1.85 10.22
N GLY A 59 -0.34 1.82 11.38
CA GLY A 59 -1.15 2.93 11.89
C GLY A 59 -0.34 4.21 12.10
N LEU A 60 0.83 4.13 12.75
CA LEU A 60 1.71 5.28 12.96
C LEU A 60 2.20 5.88 11.63
N MET A 61 2.61 5.04 10.69
CA MET A 61 2.98 5.49 9.33
C MET A 61 1.83 6.24 8.66
N LEU A 62 0.60 5.74 8.76
CA LEU A 62 -0.57 6.42 8.20
C LEU A 62 -0.84 7.77 8.87
N THR A 63 -0.68 7.89 10.20
CA THR A 63 -0.79 9.18 10.90
C THR A 63 0.24 10.17 10.36
N ASN A 64 1.52 9.79 10.32
CA ASN A 64 2.58 10.64 9.78
C ASN A 64 2.31 11.02 8.31
N ALA A 65 1.82 10.08 7.51
CA ALA A 65 1.52 10.32 6.10
C ALA A 65 0.39 11.34 5.92
N ASN A 66 -0.64 11.31 6.77
CA ASN A 66 -1.75 12.28 6.73
C ASN A 66 -1.33 13.69 7.14
N GLU A 67 -0.33 13.83 8.01
CA GLU A 67 0.19 15.13 8.46
C GLU A 67 1.14 15.78 7.44
N LYS A 68 1.70 14.99 6.50
CA LYS A 68 2.65 15.45 5.49
C LYS A 68 1.99 15.88 4.18
N THR A 69 2.62 16.83 3.50
CA THR A 69 2.39 17.12 2.07
C THR A 69 3.21 16.19 1.19
N LEU A 70 2.91 16.11 -0.12
CA LEU A 70 3.74 15.35 -1.06
C LEU A 70 5.18 15.86 -1.07
N LEU A 71 5.38 17.18 -1.05
CA LEU A 71 6.72 17.76 -1.03
C LEU A 71 7.49 17.34 0.23
N GLY A 72 6.82 17.33 1.39
CA GLY A 72 7.40 16.86 2.64
C GLY A 72 7.73 15.36 2.61
N ALA A 73 6.85 14.54 2.06
CA ALA A 73 7.06 13.10 1.91
C ALA A 73 8.19 12.76 0.92
N ARG A 74 8.37 13.56 -0.15
CA ARG A 74 9.46 13.38 -1.13
C ARG A 74 10.82 13.82 -0.58
N ARG A 75 10.86 14.87 0.23
CA ARG A 75 12.11 15.35 0.85
C ARG A 75 12.58 14.45 1.97
N HIS A 76 11.62 13.91 2.74
CA HIS A 76 11.87 13.09 3.93
C HIS A 76 10.99 11.84 3.92
N PRO A 77 11.19 10.91 2.96
CA PRO A 77 10.47 9.65 2.93
C PRO A 77 10.77 8.76 4.14
N GLU A 78 11.96 8.91 4.73
CA GLU A 78 12.39 8.20 5.93
C GLU A 78 11.46 8.43 7.11
N ASP A 79 10.91 9.62 7.34
CA ASP A 79 10.01 9.84 8.50
C ASP A 79 8.70 9.03 8.40
N LEU A 80 8.35 8.56 7.19
CA LEU A 80 7.21 7.65 6.98
C LEU A 80 7.63 6.19 7.12
N LEU A 81 8.87 5.85 6.72
CA LEU A 81 9.31 4.48 6.49
C LEU A 81 10.32 3.97 7.51
N GLU A 82 10.81 4.82 8.41
CA GLU A 82 11.90 4.53 9.35
C GLU A 82 11.64 3.26 10.16
N GLU A 83 10.45 3.11 10.73
CA GLU A 83 10.11 1.92 11.51
C GLU A 83 9.96 0.66 10.63
N LEU A 84 9.55 0.80 9.36
CA LEU A 84 9.51 -0.32 8.43
C LEU A 84 10.92 -0.78 8.07
N ASP A 85 11.82 0.16 7.77
CA ASP A 85 13.21 -0.15 7.41
C ASP A 85 13.96 -0.77 8.59
N LYS A 86 13.88 -0.15 9.78
CA LYS A 86 14.55 -0.62 11.01
C LYS A 86 14.16 -2.04 11.39
N ARG A 87 12.91 -2.44 11.12
CA ARG A 87 12.40 -3.78 11.47
C ARG A 87 12.45 -4.78 10.32
N GLY A 88 13.15 -4.45 9.23
CA GLY A 88 13.40 -5.37 8.12
C GLY A 88 12.20 -5.56 7.19
N HIS A 89 11.25 -4.62 7.16
CA HIS A 89 10.12 -4.60 6.22
C HIS A 89 10.45 -3.80 4.95
N THR A 90 11.72 -3.80 4.54
CA THR A 90 12.27 -2.99 3.44
C THR A 90 11.54 -3.19 2.13
N ARG A 91 11.17 -4.43 1.79
CA ARG A 91 10.42 -4.73 0.56
C ARG A 91 9.10 -3.97 0.47
N PHE A 92 8.35 -3.88 1.58
CA PHE A 92 7.10 -3.12 1.58
C PHE A 92 7.33 -1.61 1.67
N ALA A 93 8.39 -1.18 2.37
CA ALA A 93 8.82 0.21 2.36
C ALA A 93 9.15 0.68 0.93
N ASP A 94 9.83 -0.14 0.13
CA ASP A 94 10.15 0.16 -1.27
C ASP A 94 8.89 0.32 -2.14
N VAL A 95 7.86 -0.49 -1.92
CA VAL A 95 6.55 -0.32 -2.59
C VAL A 95 5.96 1.05 -2.29
N ILE A 96 6.03 1.51 -1.03
CA ILE A 96 5.54 2.84 -0.65
C ILE A 96 6.40 3.94 -1.29
N ARG A 97 7.73 3.76 -1.36
CA ARG A 97 8.63 4.70 -2.08
C ARG A 97 8.23 4.84 -3.54
N SER A 98 7.94 3.73 -4.23
CA SER A 98 7.43 3.75 -5.60
C SER A 98 6.11 4.51 -5.72
N GLY A 99 5.19 4.32 -4.77
CA GLY A 99 3.95 5.08 -4.71
C GLY A 99 4.18 6.59 -4.56
N ILE A 100 5.05 7.01 -3.64
CA ILE A 100 5.39 8.43 -3.42
C ILE A 100 6.04 9.04 -4.67
N ALA A 101 6.91 8.27 -5.35
CA ALA A 101 7.55 8.71 -6.58
C ALA A 101 6.53 8.96 -7.69
N ALA A 102 5.52 8.09 -7.81
CA ALA A 102 4.45 8.17 -8.81
C ALA A 102 3.43 9.30 -8.59
N CYS A 103 3.34 9.87 -7.39
CA CYS A 103 2.45 11.00 -7.11
C CYS A 103 2.94 12.28 -7.81
N GLN A 104 2.14 12.92 -8.66
CA GLN A 104 2.52 14.17 -9.34
C GLN A 104 2.14 15.41 -8.51
N ASN A 105 1.10 15.30 -7.69
CA ASN A 105 0.58 16.40 -6.86
C ASN A 105 0.04 15.88 -5.52
N ASP A 106 -0.35 16.82 -4.64
CA ASP A 106 -0.88 16.48 -3.31
C ASP A 106 -2.15 15.63 -3.36
N GLU A 107 -2.95 15.70 -4.42
CA GLU A 107 -4.16 14.87 -4.53
C GLU A 107 -3.81 13.42 -4.89
N ASP A 108 -2.78 13.18 -5.71
CA ASP A 108 -2.23 11.84 -5.89
C ASP A 108 -1.70 11.28 -4.58
N TYR A 109 -1.00 12.12 -3.80
CA TYR A 109 -0.48 11.73 -2.50
C TYR A 109 -1.58 11.38 -1.51
N ARG A 110 -2.62 12.21 -1.38
CA ARG A 110 -3.81 11.87 -0.58
C ARG A 110 -4.46 10.56 -1.04
N THR A 111 -4.45 10.31 -2.34
CA THR A 111 -4.99 9.07 -2.91
C THR A 111 -4.12 7.86 -2.56
N LEU A 112 -2.79 8.00 -2.58
CA LEU A 112 -1.86 6.99 -2.08
C LEU A 112 -2.08 6.72 -0.58
N VAL A 113 -2.25 7.76 0.24
CA VAL A 113 -2.54 7.60 1.68
C VAL A 113 -3.87 6.88 1.90
N ARG A 114 -4.91 7.20 1.10
CA ARG A 114 -6.18 6.45 1.10
C ARG A 114 -5.98 4.97 0.74
N TRP A 115 -5.17 4.69 -0.28
CA TRP A 115 -4.83 3.31 -0.67
C TRP A 115 -4.11 2.55 0.46
N LEU A 116 -3.13 3.18 1.13
CA LEU A 116 -2.48 2.60 2.30
C LEU A 116 -3.49 2.32 3.43
N GLY A 117 -4.48 3.20 3.62
CA GLY A 117 -5.60 2.99 4.53
C GLY A 117 -6.43 1.75 4.18
N MET A 118 -6.69 1.52 2.89
CA MET A 118 -7.36 0.30 2.40
C MET A 118 -6.53 -0.95 2.71
N VAL A 119 -5.23 -0.92 2.42
CA VAL A 119 -4.30 -2.02 2.73
C VAL A 119 -4.34 -2.36 4.22
N ARG A 120 -4.25 -1.36 5.08
CA ARG A 120 -4.33 -1.52 6.54
C ARG A 120 -5.65 -2.15 6.98
N ASN A 121 -6.78 -1.72 6.40
CA ASN A 121 -8.09 -2.30 6.74
C ASN A 121 -8.20 -3.76 6.30
N LEU A 122 -7.65 -4.12 5.14
CA LEU A 122 -7.57 -5.51 4.68
C LEU A 122 -6.69 -6.37 5.58
N MET A 123 -5.57 -5.83 6.09
CA MET A 123 -4.76 -6.51 7.09
C MET A 123 -5.55 -6.78 8.38
N VAL A 124 -6.34 -5.81 8.88
CA VAL A 124 -7.20 -5.97 10.07
C VAL A 124 -8.26 -7.05 9.86
N ILE A 125 -8.93 -7.05 8.70
CA ILE A 125 -9.95 -8.05 8.37
C ILE A 125 -9.31 -9.45 8.38
N ARG A 126 -8.15 -9.59 7.73
CA ARG A 126 -7.41 -10.87 7.67
C ARG A 126 -6.94 -11.35 9.04
N SER A 127 -6.41 -10.45 9.89
CA SER A 127 -5.98 -10.82 11.23
C SER A 127 -7.15 -11.31 12.10
N ARG A 128 -8.33 -10.72 11.94
CA ARG A 128 -9.56 -11.16 12.63
C ARG A 128 -10.09 -12.49 12.12
N SER A 129 -10.03 -12.73 10.81
CA SER A 129 -10.43 -14.02 10.22
C SER A 129 -9.49 -15.15 10.63
N ALA A 130 -8.17 -14.90 10.68
CA ALA A 130 -7.20 -15.87 11.18
C ALA A 130 -7.37 -16.18 12.68
N ALA A 131 -7.84 -15.20 13.47
CA ALA A 131 -8.13 -15.37 14.89
C ALA A 131 -9.45 -16.10 15.19
N LYS A 132 -10.26 -16.40 14.15
CA LYS A 132 -11.46 -17.25 14.25
C LYS A 132 -11.25 -18.58 13.50
N PRO A 133 -10.47 -19.53 14.04
CA PRO A 133 -10.50 -20.89 13.53
C PRO A 133 -11.77 -21.59 14.05
N GLY A 134 -12.74 -21.82 13.16
CA GLY A 134 -13.87 -22.72 13.39
C GLY A 134 -15.11 -22.10 14.05
N GLU A 135 -16.17 -21.97 13.26
CA GLU A 135 -17.47 -22.56 13.61
C GLU A 135 -17.71 -23.74 12.67
#